data_AF-A0A3L7MT78-F1
#
_entry.id   AF-A0A3L7MT78-F1
#
_cell.length_a   1.000
_cell.length_b   1.000
_cell.length_c   1.000
_cell.angle_alpha   90.00
_cell.angle_beta   90.00
_cell.angle_gamma   90.00
#
_symmetry.space_group_name_H-M   'P 1'
#
loop_
_entity.id
_entity.type
_entity.pdbx_description
1 polymer ?
#
loop_
_entity_poly.entity_id
_entity_poly.type
_entity_poly.pdbx_seq_one_letter_code
_entity_poly.pdbx_strand_id
1 'polypeptide(L)'
;MAVTARTDQNLWSGPKRLLLGFCIGFVLLGISLRLLRLALNFPLWGDEAFVALNFFDSDFANLTKPLRHYQIAPLGFLWLEKTAVLLLGTSEYTLRITPCIAGIFAFLISFKA
;
A
#
# COMPACT_ATOMS: atom_id res chain seq x y z
N MET A 1 34.58 -33.52 -39.12
CA MET A 1 34.57 -32.76 -37.85
C MET A 1 33.15 -32.28 -37.60
N ALA A 2 32.37 -33.06 -36.83
CA ALA A 2 31.00 -32.71 -36.49
C ALA A 2 30.99 -31.78 -35.27
N VAL A 3 30.79 -30.48 -35.49
CA VAL A 3 30.47 -29.53 -34.42
C VAL A 3 28.98 -29.69 -34.13
N THR A 4 28.65 -30.66 -33.28
CA THR A 4 27.33 -30.80 -32.67
C THR A 4 27.45 -30.53 -31.17
N ALA A 5 27.77 -29.28 -30.83
CA ALA A 5 27.50 -28.77 -29.49
C ALA A 5 26.02 -28.40 -29.39
N ARG A 6 25.19 -29.45 -29.36
CA ARG A 6 23.91 -29.46 -28.66
C ARG A 6 24.21 -28.94 -27.25
N THR A 7 23.60 -27.83 -26.85
CA THR A 7 22.45 -27.83 -25.93
C THR A 7 22.08 -26.38 -25.65
N ASP A 8 21.01 -25.90 -26.30
CA ASP A 8 20.14 -24.88 -25.71
C ASP A 8 19.54 -25.50 -24.44
N GLN A 9 20.33 -25.57 -23.37
CA GLN A 9 19.83 -25.87 -22.04
C GLN A 9 18.93 -24.69 -21.72
N ASN A 10 17.62 -24.91 -21.84
CA ASN A 10 16.59 -24.03 -21.30
C ASN A 10 16.97 -23.71 -19.85
N LEU A 11 17.65 -22.58 -19.66
CA LEU A 11 17.92 -21.89 -18.37
C LEU A 11 16.60 -21.61 -17.61
N TRP A 12 15.48 -21.90 -18.27
CA TRP A 12 14.11 -21.72 -17.89
C TRP A 12 13.41 -23.00 -17.38
N SER A 13 14.08 -24.08 -16.98
CA SER A 13 13.35 -25.28 -16.49
C SER A 13 13.78 -25.72 -15.09
N GLY A 14 13.30 -25.01 -14.07
CA GLY A 14 13.57 -25.39 -12.67
C GLY A 14 12.49 -24.97 -11.68
N PRO A 15 12.42 -25.62 -10.50
CA PRO A 15 11.44 -25.34 -9.43
C PRO A 15 11.48 -23.89 -8.94
N LYS A 16 12.62 -23.21 -9.08
CA LYS A 16 12.79 -21.79 -8.76
C LYS A 16 11.91 -20.86 -9.59
N ARG A 17 11.61 -21.21 -10.86
CA ARG A 17 10.71 -20.40 -11.72
C ARG A 17 9.26 -20.55 -11.32
N LEU A 18 8.87 -21.74 -10.90
CA LEU A 18 7.53 -21.99 -10.40
C LEU A 18 7.28 -21.19 -9.12
N LEU A 19 8.26 -21.21 -8.20
CA LEU A 19 8.21 -20.40 -6.97
C LEU A 19 8.15 -18.89 -7.26
N LEU A 20 8.97 -18.39 -8.19
CA LEU A 20 8.91 -16.98 -8.59
C LEU A 20 7.54 -16.61 -9.18
N GLY A 21 6.96 -17.49 -10.01
CA GLY A 21 5.62 -17.32 -10.55
C GLY A 21 4.56 -17.23 -9.46
N PHE A 22 4.62 -18.10 -8.44
CA PHE A 22 3.74 -18.03 -7.27
C PHE A 22 3.91 -16.73 -6.48
N CYS A 23 5.15 -16.30 -6.21
CA CYS A 23 5.43 -15.04 -5.52
C CYS A 23 4.82 -13.84 -6.26
N ILE A 24 5.04 -13.76 -7.57
CA ILE A 24 4.44 -12.71 -8.42
C ILE A 24 2.91 -12.79 -8.37
N GLY A 25 2.34 -14.00 -8.44
CA GLY A 25 0.90 -14.22 -8.32
C GLY A 25 0.32 -13.68 -7.01
N PHE A 26 0.97 -13.94 -5.87
CA PHE A 26 0.54 -13.42 -4.58
C PHE A 26 0.68 -11.89 -4.47
N VAL A 27 1.75 -11.30 -5.02
CA VAL A 27 1.92 -9.85 -5.10
C VAL A 27 0.78 -9.22 -5.87
N LEU A 28 0.51 -9.71 -7.08
CA LEU A 28 -0.54 -9.19 -7.93
C LEU A 28 -1.91 -9.33 -7.27
N LEU A 29 -2.20 -10.49 -6.68
CA LEU A 29 -3.43 -10.71 -5.93
C LEU A 29 -3.58 -9.71 -4.78
N GLY A 30 -2.52 -9.51 -3.99
CA GLY A 30 -2.52 -8.54 -2.88
C GLY A 30 -2.76 -7.10 -3.34
N ILE A 31 -2.13 -6.69 -4.45
CA ILE A 31 -2.35 -5.37 -5.07
C ILE A 31 -3.80 -5.25 -5.55
N SER A 32 -4.32 -6.25 -6.28
CA SER A 32 -5.69 -6.25 -6.79
C SER A 32 -6.72 -6.15 -5.67
N LEU A 33 -6.53 -6.88 -4.57
CA LEU A 33 -7.44 -6.81 -3.41
C LEU A 33 -7.43 -5.44 -2.73
N ARG A 34 -6.27 -4.77 -2.66
CA ARG A 34 -6.19 -3.40 -2.12
C ARG A 34 -6.91 -2.38 -3.01
N LEU A 35 -6.71 -2.47 -4.33
CA LEU A 35 -7.41 -1.62 -5.28
C LEU A 35 -8.92 -1.86 -5.27
N LEU A 36 -9.35 -3.13 -5.16
CA LEU A 36 -10.76 -3.48 -5.01
C LEU A 36 -11.33 -2.88 -3.72
N ARG A 37 -10.63 -3.01 -2.59
CA ARG A 37 -11.06 -2.44 -1.31
C ARG A 37 -11.22 -0.92 -1.39
N LEU A 38 -10.33 -0.23 -2.09
CA LEU A 38 -10.44 1.21 -2.34
C LEU A 38 -11.65 1.53 -3.23
N ALA A 39 -11.85 0.78 -4.33
CA ALA A 39 -12.94 0.99 -5.28
C ALA A 39 -14.34 0.73 -4.69
N LEU A 40 -14.45 -0.17 -3.71
CA LEU A 40 -15.72 -0.46 -3.03
C LEU A 40 -16.24 0.71 -2.17
N ASN A 41 -15.38 1.68 -1.83
CA ASN A 41 -15.71 2.90 -1.12
C ASN A 41 -16.67 2.72 0.08
N PHE A 42 -16.33 1.79 0.97
CA PHE A 42 -17.13 1.58 2.18
C PHE A 42 -17.22 2.87 3.01
N PRO A 43 -18.31 3.07 3.77
CA PRO A 43 -18.39 4.20 4.70
C PRO A 43 -17.21 4.17 5.68
N LEU A 44 -16.83 5.34 6.19
CA LEU A 44 -15.75 5.46 7.19
C LEU A 44 -16.08 4.62 8.41
N TRP A 45 -15.10 3.88 8.88
CA TRP A 45 -15.17 3.25 10.19
C TRP A 45 -14.97 4.30 11.29
N GLY A 46 -15.40 3.98 12.52
CA GLY A 46 -15.40 4.94 13.63
C GLY A 46 -14.00 5.46 13.98
N ASP A 47 -13.00 4.58 13.92
CA ASP A 47 -11.59 4.93 14.09
C ASP A 47 -11.07 5.81 12.94
N GLU A 48 -11.38 5.46 11.68
CA GLU A 48 -11.05 6.28 10.50
C GLU A 48 -11.67 7.70 10.63
N ALA A 49 -12.92 7.78 11.07
CA ALA A 49 -13.62 9.04 11.28
C ALA A 49 -12.99 9.87 12.40
N PHE A 50 -12.59 9.25 13.52
CA PHE A 50 -11.93 9.96 14.61
C PHE A 50 -10.57 10.53 14.19
N VAL A 51 -9.82 9.82 13.35
CA VAL A 51 -8.59 10.36 12.75
C VAL A 51 -8.92 11.52 11.80
N ALA A 52 -9.89 11.33 10.89
CA ALA A 52 -10.27 12.35 9.91
C ALA A 52 -10.72 13.68 10.56
N LEU A 53 -11.42 13.62 11.69
CA LEU A 53 -11.86 14.80 12.44
C LEU A 53 -10.71 15.66 12.97
N ASN A 54 -9.50 15.09 13.10
CA ASN A 54 -8.33 15.87 13.50
C ASN A 54 -7.81 16.76 12.35
N PHE A 55 -8.16 16.49 11.09
CA PHE A 55 -7.60 17.22 9.95
C PHE A 55 -8.32 18.53 9.61
N PHE A 56 -9.53 18.78 10.09
CA PHE A 56 -10.26 20.02 9.78
C PHE A 56 -9.62 21.24 10.46
N ASP A 57 -9.38 21.15 11.76
CA ASP A 57 -8.94 22.31 12.57
C ASP A 57 -7.44 22.29 12.90
N SER A 58 -6.73 21.19 12.60
CA SER A 58 -5.32 21.03 12.98
C SER A 58 -4.36 21.28 11.82
N ASP A 59 -3.39 22.14 12.04
CA ASP A 59 -2.17 22.24 11.23
C ASP A 59 -1.19 21.09 11.53
N PHE A 60 -0.18 20.92 10.67
CA PHE A 60 0.87 19.91 10.83
C PHE A 60 1.53 19.93 12.22
N ALA A 61 1.74 21.12 12.80
CA ALA A 61 2.30 21.26 14.13
C ALA A 61 1.32 20.80 15.23
N ASN A 62 0.01 21.03 15.06
CA ASN A 62 -0.99 20.59 16.02
C ASN A 62 -1.21 19.07 15.98
N LEU A 63 -0.93 18.41 14.85
CA LEU A 63 -0.93 16.95 14.75
C LEU A 63 0.21 16.27 15.54
N THR A 64 1.17 17.02 16.08
CA THR A 64 2.20 16.49 17.00
C THR A 64 1.71 16.43 18.46
N LYS A 65 0.60 17.11 18.77
CA LYS A 65 -0.02 17.13 20.09
C LYS A 65 -1.01 15.97 20.23
N PRO A 66 -1.49 15.67 21.46
CA PRO A 66 -2.52 14.67 21.65
C PRO A 66 -3.73 14.92 20.75
N LEU A 67 -4.11 13.89 19.98
CA LEU A 67 -5.22 13.94 19.05
C LEU A 67 -6.56 13.92 19.78
N ARG A 68 -7.59 14.50 19.15
CA ARG A 68 -8.97 14.37 19.59
C ARG A 68 -9.37 12.89 19.59
N HIS A 69 -10.32 12.54 20.46
CA HIS A 69 -10.83 11.18 20.63
C HIS A 69 -9.76 10.16 21.06
N TYR A 70 -8.69 10.62 21.74
CA TYR A 70 -7.62 9.78 22.28
C TYR A 70 -7.00 8.85 21.24
N GLN A 71 -6.94 9.30 19.98
CA GLN A 71 -6.36 8.53 18.89
C GLN A 71 -4.83 8.43 19.03
N ILE A 72 -4.29 7.28 18.68
CA ILE A 72 -2.86 7.02 18.63
C ILE A 72 -2.51 6.66 17.20
N ALA A 73 -1.82 7.57 16.51
CA ALA A 73 -1.42 7.38 15.12
C ALA A 73 0.02 7.85 14.91
N PRO A 74 0.81 7.18 14.04
CA PRO A 74 2.16 7.62 13.70
C PRO A 74 2.16 9.01 13.05
N LEU A 75 3.09 9.87 13.45
CA LEU A 75 3.16 11.25 12.96
C LEU A 75 3.31 11.34 11.43
N GLY A 76 4.17 10.50 10.84
CA GLY A 76 4.36 10.45 9.39
C GLY A 76 3.08 10.07 8.63
N PHE A 77 2.26 9.18 9.22
CA PHE A 77 0.96 8.82 8.65
C PHE A 77 0.01 10.03 8.68
N LEU A 78 -0.11 10.71 9.83
CA LEU A 78 -0.97 11.89 9.98
C LEU A 78 -0.62 13.02 9.01
N TRP A 79 0.68 13.27 8.80
CA TRP A 79 1.13 14.29 7.87
C TRP A 79 0.87 13.93 6.41
N LEU A 80 1.05 12.66 6.03
CA LEU A 80 0.71 12.21 4.68
C LEU A 80 -0.80 12.32 4.42
N GLU A 81 -1.62 11.88 5.38
CA GLU A 81 -3.08 12.01 5.31
C GLU A 81 -3.53 13.48 5.21
N LYS A 82 -3.01 14.36 6.07
CA LYS A 82 -3.30 15.79 6.00
C LYS A 82 -2.89 16.38 4.65
N THR A 83 -1.74 15.98 4.11
CA THR A 83 -1.28 16.43 2.79
C THR A 83 -2.22 15.95 1.69
N ALA A 84 -2.65 14.69 1.72
CA ALA A 84 -3.62 14.15 0.78
C ALA A 84 -4.95 14.92 0.85
N VAL A 85 -5.45 15.20 2.04
CA VAL A 85 -6.67 15.99 2.27
C VAL A 85 -6.53 17.42 1.74
N LEU A 86 -5.38 18.06 1.92
CA LEU A 86 -5.13 19.41 1.40
C LEU A 86 -5.09 19.45 -0.14
N LEU A 87 -4.58 18.40 -0.79
CA LEU A 87 -4.42 18.34 -2.24
C LEU A 87 -5.68 17.84 -2.97
N LEU A 88 -6.38 16.87 -2.40
CA LEU A 88 -7.48 16.13 -3.05
C LEU A 88 -8.85 16.42 -2.42
N GLY A 89 -8.88 17.16 -1.30
CA GLY A 89 -10.08 17.39 -0.51
C GLY A 89 -10.44 16.22 0.42
N THR A 90 -11.47 16.41 1.23
CA THR A 90 -11.95 15.40 2.18
C THR A 90 -12.88 14.41 1.49
N SER A 91 -12.41 13.19 1.28
CA SER A 91 -13.23 12.06 0.81
C SER A 91 -12.70 10.76 1.42
N GLU A 92 -13.53 9.72 1.40
CA GLU A 92 -13.15 8.37 1.84
C GLU A 92 -12.01 7.79 0.99
N TYR A 93 -11.96 8.15 -0.30
CA TYR A 93 -10.85 7.77 -1.16
C TYR A 93 -9.55 8.45 -0.74
N THR A 94 -9.61 9.75 -0.44
CA THR A 94 -8.44 10.52 0.00
C THR A 94 -7.84 9.92 1.26
N LEU A 95 -8.69 9.58 2.24
CA LEU A 95 -8.27 8.99 3.52
C LEU A 95 -7.73 7.56 3.41
N ARG A 96 -7.93 6.91 2.26
CA ARG A 96 -7.52 5.52 2.02
C ARG A 96 -6.45 5.37 0.95
N ILE A 97 -6.13 6.44 0.21
CA ILE A 97 -5.10 6.38 -0.82
C ILE A 97 -3.72 6.20 -0.19
N THR A 98 -3.44 6.87 0.92
CA THR A 98 -2.17 6.76 1.65
C THR A 98 -1.93 5.32 2.15
N PRO A 99 -2.84 4.67 2.91
CA PRO A 99 -2.63 3.29 3.33
C PRO A 99 -2.69 2.28 2.17
N CYS A 100 -3.41 2.59 1.08
CA CYS A 100 -3.40 1.76 -0.12
C CYS A 100 -2.03 1.76 -0.79
N ILE A 101 -1.46 2.95 -1.03
CA ILE A 101 -0.14 3.14 -1.62
C ILE A 101 0.94 2.47 -0.75
N ALA A 102 0.93 2.72 0.56
CA ALA A 102 1.88 2.10 1.49
C ALA A 102 1.82 0.56 1.45
N GLY A 103 0.60 0.01 1.34
CA GLY A 103 0.39 -1.42 1.20
C GLY A 103 0.92 -2.01 -0.11
N ILE A 104 0.74 -1.29 -1.23
CA ILE A 104 1.30 -1.68 -2.53
C ILE A 104 2.83 -1.67 -2.46
N PHE A 105 3.42 -0.61 -1.91
CA PHE A 105 4.88 -0.52 -1.71
C PHE A 105 5.42 -1.66 -0.84
N ALA A 106 4.71 -2.03 0.23
CA ALA A 106 5.09 -3.16 1.06
C ALA A 106 5.18 -4.46 0.24
N PHE A 107 4.19 -4.75 -0.60
CA PHE A 107 4.23 -5.95 -1.47
C PHE A 107 5.39 -5.92 -2.47
N LEU A 108 5.72 -4.75 -3.03
CA LEU A 108 6.83 -4.61 -3.98
C LEU A 108 8.20 -4.82 -3.32
N ILE A 109 8.36 -4.43 -2.06
CA ILE A 109 9.64 -4.52 -1.34
C ILE A 109 9.88 -5.92 -0.76
N SER A 110 8.83 -6.64 -0.37
CA SER A 110 8.93 -7.94 0.31
C SER A 110 9.80 -8.98 -0.37
N PHE A 111 10.01 -8.91 -1.70
CA PHE A 111 10.74 -9.92 -2.47
C PHE A 111 12.19 -9.56 -2.79
N LYS A 112 12.75 -8.56 -2.10
CA LYS A 112 14.16 -8.12 -2.24
C LYS A 112 15.06 -8.51 -1.05
N ALA A 113 14.60 -9.38 -0.14
CA ALA A 113 15.36 -9.85 1.02
C ALA A 113 15.94 -11.26 0.80
#